data_AF-A0AAW4CMA6-F1
#
_entry.id   AF-A0AAW4CMA6-F1
#
_cell.length_a   1.000
_cell.length_b   1.000
_cell.length_c   1.000
_cell.angle_alpha   90.00
_cell.angle_beta   90.00
_cell.angle_gamma   90.00
#
_symmetry.space_group_name_H-M   'P 1'
#
loop_
_entity.id
_entity.type
_entity.pdbx_description
1 polymer ?
#
loop_
_entity_poly.entity_id
_entity_poly.type
_entity_poly.pdbx_seq_one_letter_code
_entity_poly.pdbx_strand_id
1 'polypeptide(L)'
;EVRYATQLDGFGKTGLEDEFRAASALIDGKGKAETASMVQQRAQADEQLAVRLFHSEGYYDATALASLDQQQDGTLKAILSVTPGKRYKMGEIVIHAPETIPPGLIRDSLTLKTGDYIVATAVEAAEANVALKLPEHGYAFARIGDRDILLDPATVTGDYTLPVEPGPRGTFRTIT
;
A
#
# COMPACT_ATOMS: atom_id res chain seq x y z
N GLU A 1 13.43 -22.75 -25.06
CA GLU A 1 12.14 -22.06 -24.86
C GLU A 1 11.21 -23.03 -24.14
N VAL A 2 10.62 -22.57 -23.04
CA VAL A 2 9.67 -23.30 -22.21
C VAL A 2 8.32 -22.62 -22.32
N ARG A 3 7.27 -23.39 -22.60
CA ARG A 3 5.89 -22.91 -22.61
C ARG A 3 5.29 -23.04 -21.23
N TYR A 4 4.53 -22.04 -20.82
CA TYR A 4 3.78 -22.10 -19.59
C TYR A 4 2.39 -21.47 -19.71
N ALA A 5 1.48 -21.92 -18.86
CA ALA A 5 0.19 -21.29 -18.61
C ALA A 5 0.18 -20.67 -17.21
N THR A 6 -0.58 -19.59 -17.04
CA THR A 6 -0.76 -18.92 -15.74
C THR A 6 -2.19 -19.08 -15.28
N GLN A 7 -2.36 -19.54 -14.04
CA GLN A 7 -3.66 -19.58 -13.36
C GLN A 7 -3.59 -18.70 -12.12
N LEU A 8 -4.58 -17.83 -11.95
CA LEU A 8 -4.73 -16.97 -10.78
C LEU A 8 -5.97 -17.40 -10.02
N ASP A 9 -5.83 -17.65 -8.72
CA ASP A 9 -6.91 -18.07 -7.86
C ASP A 9 -6.98 -17.20 -6.60
N GLY A 10 -8.20 -17.00 -6.08
CA GLY A 10 -8.41 -16.45 -4.75
C GLY A 10 -8.41 -14.92 -4.61
N PHE A 11 -8.35 -14.16 -5.71
CA PHE A 11 -8.56 -12.70 -5.69
C PHE A 11 -9.97 -12.29 -5.23
N GLY A 12 -10.98 -13.16 -5.41
CA GLY A 12 -12.34 -12.95 -4.91
C GLY A 12 -13.02 -11.70 -5.47
N LYS A 13 -13.77 -10.98 -4.62
CA LYS A 13 -14.47 -9.72 -5.00
C LYS A 13 -13.69 -8.47 -4.61
N THR A 14 -12.36 -8.57 -4.50
CA THR A 14 -11.51 -7.46 -4.02
C THR A 14 -11.33 -6.37 -5.07
N GLY A 15 -11.53 -6.70 -6.36
CA GLY A 15 -11.29 -5.79 -7.48
C GLY A 15 -9.81 -5.64 -7.85
N LEU A 16 -8.91 -6.35 -7.17
CA LEU A 16 -7.46 -6.23 -7.36
C LEU A 16 -6.88 -7.12 -8.46
N GLU A 17 -7.67 -8.02 -9.02
CA GLU A 17 -7.18 -8.95 -10.04
C GLU A 17 -6.70 -8.23 -11.30
N ASP A 18 -7.43 -7.21 -11.77
CA ASP A 18 -7.07 -6.46 -12.98
C ASP A 18 -5.76 -5.68 -12.80
N GLU A 19 -5.59 -5.03 -11.65
CA GLU A 19 -4.36 -4.31 -11.32
C GLU A 19 -3.17 -5.25 -11.17
N PHE A 20 -3.38 -6.41 -10.52
CA PHE A 20 -2.37 -7.46 -10.46
C PHE A 20 -1.97 -7.95 -11.85
N ARG A 21 -2.97 -8.23 -12.72
CA ARG A 21 -2.72 -8.72 -14.08
C ARG A 21 -1.92 -7.72 -14.92
N ALA A 22 -2.14 -6.42 -14.70
CA ALA A 22 -1.40 -5.36 -15.38
C ALA A 22 0.09 -5.29 -14.98
N ALA A 23 0.42 -5.70 -13.75
CA ALA A 23 1.78 -5.64 -13.21
C ALA A 23 2.50 -7.01 -13.13
N SER A 24 1.80 -8.11 -13.43
CA SER A 24 2.31 -9.48 -13.32
C SER A 24 3.41 -9.80 -14.35
N ALA A 25 4.53 -10.31 -13.86
CA ALA A 25 5.66 -10.77 -14.67
C ALA A 25 5.35 -12.10 -15.37
N LEU A 26 4.52 -12.97 -14.77
CA LEU A 26 4.06 -14.19 -15.45
C LEU A 26 3.17 -13.85 -16.66
N ILE A 27 2.28 -12.86 -16.53
CA ILE A 27 1.37 -12.45 -17.59
C ILE A 27 2.12 -11.68 -18.70
N ASP A 28 3.02 -10.77 -18.32
CA ASP A 28 3.86 -10.02 -19.27
C ASP A 28 4.70 -10.97 -20.15
N GLY A 29 5.13 -12.10 -19.60
CA GLY A 29 5.86 -13.13 -20.34
C GLY A 29 5.05 -13.90 -21.39
N LYS A 30 3.74 -13.66 -21.52
CA LYS A 30 2.86 -14.21 -22.59
C LYS A 30 2.97 -15.74 -22.78
N GLY A 31 3.15 -16.47 -21.68
CA GLY A 31 3.24 -17.94 -21.67
C GLY A 31 4.53 -18.51 -22.27
N LYS A 32 5.59 -17.71 -22.37
CA LYS A 32 6.91 -18.14 -22.87
C LYS A 32 8.05 -17.67 -21.97
N ALA A 33 9.01 -18.56 -21.76
CA ALA A 33 10.24 -18.25 -21.04
C ALA A 33 11.44 -18.97 -21.68
N GLU A 34 12.65 -18.49 -21.42
CA GLU A 34 13.85 -19.16 -21.90
C GLU A 34 14.10 -20.48 -21.17
N THR A 35 13.85 -20.48 -19.85
CA THR A 35 14.09 -21.60 -18.93
C THR A 35 12.95 -21.74 -17.92
N ALA A 36 12.83 -22.92 -17.30
CA ALA A 36 11.88 -23.15 -16.19
C ALA A 36 12.20 -22.27 -14.98
N SER A 37 13.48 -22.02 -14.69
CA SER A 37 13.93 -21.14 -13.61
C SER A 37 13.42 -19.72 -13.78
N MET A 38 13.36 -19.20 -15.02
CA MET A 38 12.80 -17.88 -15.29
C MET A 38 11.30 -17.83 -14.95
N VAL A 39 10.53 -18.89 -15.25
CA VAL A 39 9.11 -18.98 -14.88
C VAL A 39 8.97 -18.97 -13.35
N GLN A 40 9.81 -19.71 -12.63
CA GLN A 40 9.82 -19.72 -11.17
C GLN A 40 10.16 -18.34 -10.57
N GLN A 41 11.13 -17.63 -11.14
CA GLN A 41 11.47 -16.28 -10.69
C GLN A 41 10.31 -15.29 -10.92
N ARG A 42 9.64 -15.37 -12.07
CA ARG A 42 8.44 -14.57 -12.35
C ARG A 42 7.32 -14.90 -11.36
N ALA A 43 7.12 -16.18 -11.06
CA ALA A 43 6.12 -16.64 -10.10
C ALA A 43 6.39 -16.11 -8.67
N GLN A 44 7.65 -16.10 -8.23
CA GLN A 44 8.04 -15.50 -6.94
C GLN A 44 7.88 -13.98 -6.93
N ALA A 45 8.18 -13.29 -8.04
CA ALA A 45 7.96 -11.85 -8.16
C ALA A 45 6.46 -11.51 -8.06
N ASP A 46 5.62 -12.32 -8.70
CA ASP A 46 4.17 -12.21 -8.69
C ASP A 46 3.56 -12.51 -7.31
N GLU A 47 4.13 -13.44 -6.55
CA GLU A 47 3.74 -13.68 -5.15
C GLU A 47 3.93 -12.42 -4.30
N GLN A 48 5.09 -11.80 -4.38
CA GLN A 48 5.39 -10.57 -3.65
C GLN A 48 4.54 -9.39 -4.15
N LEU A 49 4.28 -9.32 -5.46
CA LEU A 49 3.40 -8.31 -6.05
C LEU A 49 1.98 -8.42 -5.50
N ALA A 50 1.41 -9.63 -5.45
CA ALA A 50 0.09 -9.87 -4.92
C ALA A 50 -0.01 -9.41 -3.46
N VAL A 51 0.90 -9.86 -2.59
CA VAL A 51 0.91 -9.47 -1.17
C VAL A 51 1.01 -7.95 -1.01
N ARG A 52 1.91 -7.28 -1.76
CA ARG A 52 2.04 -5.82 -1.70
C ARG A 52 0.76 -5.09 -2.14
N LEU A 53 0.12 -5.54 -3.21
CA LEU A 53 -1.13 -4.96 -3.71
C LEU A 53 -2.28 -5.12 -2.70
N PHE A 54 -2.37 -6.28 -2.06
CA PHE A 54 -3.35 -6.50 -1.00
C PHE A 54 -3.07 -5.61 0.21
N HIS A 55 -1.81 -5.50 0.64
CA HIS A 55 -1.42 -4.62 1.74
C HIS A 55 -1.73 -3.15 1.44
N SER A 56 -1.56 -2.67 0.20
CA SER A 56 -1.89 -1.29 -0.16
C SER A 56 -3.38 -0.98 -0.07
N GLU A 57 -4.24 -2.00 -0.19
CA GLU A 57 -5.69 -1.87 -0.01
C GLU A 57 -6.19 -2.23 1.40
N GLY A 58 -5.27 -2.45 2.35
CA GLY A 58 -5.58 -2.70 3.76
C GLY A 58 -5.79 -4.16 4.13
N TYR A 59 -5.41 -5.09 3.26
CA TYR A 59 -5.46 -6.53 3.52
C TYR A 59 -4.10 -7.02 4.06
N TYR A 60 -3.80 -6.72 5.32
CA TYR A 60 -2.49 -7.02 5.93
C TYR A 60 -2.29 -8.50 6.29
N ASP A 61 -3.37 -9.28 6.34
CA ASP A 61 -3.30 -10.73 6.54
C ASP A 61 -3.18 -11.49 5.20
N ALA A 62 -2.97 -10.77 4.10
CA ALA A 62 -2.95 -11.37 2.78
C ALA A 62 -1.74 -12.27 2.60
N THR A 63 -1.97 -13.44 2.03
CA THR A 63 -0.92 -14.40 1.67
C THR A 63 -1.05 -14.77 0.22
N ALA A 64 0.09 -14.98 -0.44
CA ALA A 64 0.13 -15.52 -1.79
C ALA A 64 1.10 -16.70 -1.80
N LEU A 65 0.80 -17.70 -2.63
CA LEU A 65 1.66 -18.84 -2.86
C LEU A 65 1.71 -19.12 -4.35
N ALA A 66 2.91 -19.12 -4.90
CA ALA A 66 3.13 -19.54 -6.27
C ALA A 66 3.64 -21.00 -6.33
N SER A 67 3.02 -21.82 -7.18
CA SER A 67 3.48 -23.17 -7.50
C SER A 67 3.71 -23.34 -8.99
N LEU A 68 4.62 -24.26 -9.34
CA LEU A 68 4.87 -24.68 -10.71
C LEU A 68 4.60 -26.17 -10.85
N ASP A 69 3.62 -26.52 -11.66
CA ASP A 69 3.30 -27.90 -11.99
C ASP A 69 3.72 -28.22 -13.42
N GLN A 70 4.41 -29.33 -13.63
CA GLN A 70 4.68 -29.84 -14.97
C GLN A 70 3.50 -30.69 -15.45
N GLN A 71 2.91 -30.32 -16.58
CA GLN A 71 1.81 -31.07 -17.19
C GLN A 71 2.35 -32.26 -18.02
N GLN A 72 1.48 -33.23 -18.30
CA GLN A 72 1.83 -34.45 -19.06
C GLN A 72 2.32 -34.16 -20.48
N ASP A 73 1.92 -33.02 -21.07
CA ASP A 73 2.33 -32.56 -22.39
C ASP A 73 3.68 -31.82 -22.38
N GLY A 74 4.33 -31.69 -21.21
CA GLY A 74 5.59 -30.97 -21.03
C GLY A 74 5.44 -29.46 -20.83
N THR A 75 4.23 -28.92 -20.85
CA THR A 75 3.95 -27.51 -20.56
C THR A 75 4.04 -27.27 -19.05
N LEU A 76 4.60 -26.12 -18.63
CA LEU A 76 4.58 -25.71 -17.22
C LEU A 76 3.26 -25.00 -16.90
N LYS A 77 2.75 -25.18 -15.70
CA LYS A 77 1.58 -24.45 -15.20
C LYS A 77 2.01 -23.70 -13.94
N ALA A 78 2.09 -22.39 -14.04
CA ALA A 78 2.32 -21.51 -12.92
C ALA A 78 0.97 -21.16 -12.28
N ILE A 79 0.75 -21.59 -11.05
CA ILE A 79 -0.47 -21.34 -10.29
C ILE A 79 -0.13 -20.33 -9.20
N LEU A 80 -0.83 -19.21 -9.16
CA LEU A 80 -0.75 -18.25 -8.07
C LEU A 80 -2.05 -18.30 -7.28
N SER A 81 -1.96 -18.79 -6.05
CA SER A 81 -3.07 -18.84 -5.10
C SER A 81 -2.94 -17.70 -4.11
N VAL A 82 -3.94 -16.83 -4.03
CA VAL A 82 -3.96 -15.69 -3.12
C VAL A 82 -5.09 -15.84 -2.10
N THR A 83 -4.81 -15.52 -0.84
CA THR A 83 -5.82 -15.43 0.21
C THR A 83 -5.82 -14.00 0.73
N PRO A 84 -6.84 -13.18 0.41
CA PRO A 84 -6.89 -11.77 0.81
C PRO A 84 -6.91 -11.55 2.33
N GLY A 85 -7.51 -12.45 3.09
CA GLY A 85 -7.72 -12.23 4.52
C GLY A 85 -8.72 -11.10 4.80
N LYS A 86 -8.58 -10.43 5.96
CA LYS A 86 -9.48 -9.36 6.37
C LYS A 86 -8.97 -8.01 5.92
N ARG A 87 -9.90 -7.09 5.60
CA ARG A 87 -9.59 -5.70 5.27
C ARG A 87 -9.66 -4.84 6.53
N TYR A 88 -8.54 -4.24 6.90
CA TYR A 88 -8.39 -3.42 8.09
C TYR A 88 -8.98 -2.04 7.90
N LYS A 89 -9.57 -1.52 8.99
CA LYS A 89 -10.09 -0.16 9.08
C LYS A 89 -9.19 0.69 9.95
N MET A 90 -9.22 2.00 9.72
CA MET A 90 -8.55 2.98 10.55
C MET A 90 -9.18 2.99 11.95
N GLY A 91 -8.36 2.77 12.97
CA GLY A 91 -8.74 2.83 14.37
C GLY A 91 -8.57 4.24 14.92
N GLU A 92 -7.82 4.36 16.00
CA GLU A 92 -7.41 5.65 16.53
C GLU A 92 -6.44 6.37 15.57
N ILE A 93 -6.56 7.69 15.48
CA ILE A 93 -5.66 8.54 14.68
C ILE A 93 -5.01 9.52 15.64
N VAL A 94 -3.73 9.30 15.92
CA VAL A 94 -2.91 10.10 16.83
C VAL A 94 -1.92 10.93 16.03
N ILE A 95 -1.81 12.21 16.36
CA ILE A 95 -0.84 13.12 15.76
C ILE A 95 0.09 13.60 16.86
N HIS A 96 1.38 13.28 16.75
CA HIS A 96 2.41 13.77 17.66
C HIS A 96 3.05 15.01 17.08
N ALA A 97 2.52 16.16 17.49
CA ALA A 97 3.02 17.45 17.04
C ALA A 97 2.86 18.51 18.14
N PRO A 98 3.73 19.54 18.18
CA PRO A 98 3.45 20.73 18.96
C PRO A 98 2.22 21.46 18.41
N GLU A 99 1.64 22.34 19.24
CA GLU A 99 0.49 23.14 18.82
C GLU A 99 0.85 24.06 17.65
N THR A 100 -0.08 24.16 16.70
CA THR A 100 0.04 25.00 15.50
C THR A 100 -0.90 26.20 15.59
N ILE A 101 -0.71 27.18 14.70
CA ILE A 101 -1.57 28.36 14.58
C ILE A 101 -2.11 28.39 13.14
N PRO A 102 -3.44 28.19 12.95
CA PRO A 102 -4.46 27.98 13.97
C PRO A 102 -4.32 26.62 14.70
N PRO A 103 -4.84 26.49 15.94
CA PRO A 103 -4.88 25.20 16.64
C PRO A 103 -5.62 24.16 15.79
N GLY A 104 -5.14 22.92 15.82
CA GLY A 104 -5.77 21.82 15.08
C GLY A 104 -5.43 21.75 13.58
N LEU A 105 -4.66 22.69 13.03
CA LEU A 105 -4.32 22.75 11.60
C LEU A 105 -3.89 21.41 11.01
N ILE A 106 -3.02 20.68 11.70
CA ILE A 106 -2.50 19.38 11.24
C ILE A 106 -3.63 18.33 11.19
N ARG A 107 -4.46 18.26 12.24
CA ARG A 107 -5.58 17.31 12.29
C ARG A 107 -6.62 17.61 11.23
N ASP A 108 -6.95 18.88 11.02
CA ASP A 108 -7.94 19.31 10.02
C ASP A 108 -7.44 19.08 8.59
N SER A 109 -6.12 19.16 8.39
CA SER A 109 -5.48 18.85 7.11
C SER A 109 -5.38 17.34 6.86
N LEU A 110 -5.33 16.51 7.90
CA LEU A 110 -5.30 15.06 7.75
C LEU A 110 -6.72 14.54 7.44
N THR A 111 -6.97 14.25 6.16
CA THR A 111 -8.30 13.86 5.66
C THR A 111 -8.76 12.46 6.10
N LEU A 112 -7.88 11.69 6.75
CA LEU A 112 -8.18 10.36 7.29
C LEU A 112 -9.18 10.41 8.46
N LYS A 113 -10.06 9.41 8.50
CA LYS A 113 -11.07 9.25 9.55
C LYS A 113 -11.07 7.83 10.10
N THR A 114 -11.33 7.73 11.40
CA THR A 114 -11.62 6.46 12.06
C THR A 114 -12.81 5.77 11.37
N GLY A 115 -12.66 4.48 11.10
CA GLY A 115 -13.63 3.64 10.41
C GLY A 115 -13.44 3.54 8.89
N ASP A 116 -12.64 4.41 8.27
CA ASP A 116 -12.28 4.29 6.86
C ASP A 116 -11.41 3.06 6.63
N TYR A 117 -11.42 2.49 5.42
CA TYR A 117 -10.46 1.43 5.10
C TYR A 117 -9.04 1.99 5.01
N ILE A 118 -8.06 1.22 5.48
CA ILE A 118 -6.66 1.60 5.33
C ILE A 118 -6.27 1.41 3.87
N VAL A 119 -6.11 2.50 3.15
CA VAL A 119 -5.70 2.50 1.74
C VAL A 119 -4.46 3.36 1.60
N ALA A 120 -3.35 2.77 1.13
CA ALA A 120 -2.04 3.42 1.09
C ALA A 120 -2.09 4.75 0.33
N THR A 121 -2.75 4.78 -0.83
CA THR A 121 -2.90 6.01 -1.63
C THR A 121 -3.68 7.11 -0.90
N ALA A 122 -4.70 6.73 -0.11
CA ALA A 122 -5.46 7.70 0.68
C ALA A 122 -4.64 8.24 1.86
N VAL A 123 -3.84 7.39 2.52
CA VAL A 123 -2.93 7.77 3.61
C VAL A 123 -1.85 8.71 3.08
N GLU A 124 -1.21 8.37 1.96
CA GLU A 124 -0.21 9.23 1.30
C GLU A 124 -0.79 10.57 0.86
N ALA A 125 -2.01 10.58 0.29
CA ALA A 125 -2.68 11.82 -0.09
C ALA A 125 -3.01 12.70 1.12
N ALA A 126 -3.42 12.10 2.24
CA ALA A 126 -3.73 12.84 3.46
C ALA A 126 -2.47 13.48 4.07
N GLU A 127 -1.35 12.75 4.10
CA GLU A 127 -0.06 13.28 4.55
C GLU A 127 0.49 14.35 3.61
N ALA A 128 0.38 14.16 2.29
CA ALA A 128 0.73 15.18 1.31
C ALA A 128 -0.08 16.46 1.52
N ASN A 129 -1.37 16.35 1.89
CA ASN A 129 -2.19 17.52 2.20
C ASN A 129 -1.70 18.24 3.47
N VAL A 130 -1.28 17.50 4.51
CA VAL A 130 -0.64 18.11 5.69
C VAL A 130 0.66 18.83 5.30
N ALA A 131 1.50 18.22 4.46
CA ALA A 131 2.76 18.78 3.99
C ALA A 131 2.56 20.07 3.18
N LEU A 132 1.43 20.18 2.47
CA LEU A 132 1.06 21.37 1.71
C LEU A 132 0.49 22.47 2.62
N LYS A 133 -0.40 22.11 3.55
CA LYS A 133 -1.11 23.07 4.40
C LYS A 133 -0.21 23.77 5.41
N LEU A 134 0.82 23.09 5.91
CA LEU A 134 1.75 23.69 6.88
C LEU A 134 2.48 24.92 6.31
N PRO A 135 3.17 24.85 5.16
CA PRO A 135 3.78 26.00 4.51
C PRO A 135 2.80 27.13 4.18
N GLU A 136 1.58 26.83 3.73
CA GLU A 136 0.54 27.83 3.45
C GLU A 136 0.18 28.67 4.69
N HIS A 137 0.35 28.10 5.88
CA HIS A 137 0.09 28.78 7.17
C HIS A 137 1.36 29.34 7.84
N GLY A 138 2.49 29.36 7.13
CA GLY A 138 3.76 29.94 7.56
C GLY A 138 4.77 28.94 8.11
N TYR A 139 4.48 27.64 8.10
CA TYR A 139 5.40 26.59 8.54
C TYR A 139 6.25 26.07 7.39
N ALA A 140 7.10 26.92 6.83
CA ALA A 140 7.86 26.65 5.59
C ALA A 140 8.87 25.50 5.70
N PHE A 141 9.28 25.14 6.92
CA PHE A 141 10.26 24.08 7.19
C PHE A 141 9.64 22.88 7.92
N ALA A 142 8.31 22.72 7.82
CA ALA A 142 7.62 21.60 8.41
C ALA A 142 8.17 20.26 7.89
N ARG A 143 8.31 19.28 8.78
CA ARG A 143 8.67 17.91 8.44
C ARG A 143 7.57 16.97 8.92
N ILE A 144 7.22 16.03 8.07
CA ILE A 144 6.38 14.89 8.42
C ILE A 144 7.32 13.73 8.70
N GLY A 145 7.19 13.12 9.88
CA GLY A 145 7.97 11.95 10.27
C GLY A 145 7.37 10.66 9.71
N ASP A 146 8.01 9.55 10.02
CA ASP A 146 7.52 8.24 9.60
C ASP A 146 6.23 7.90 10.35
N ARG A 147 5.18 7.62 9.57
CA ARG A 147 3.92 7.09 10.11
C ARG A 147 4.15 5.72 10.76
N ASP A 148 3.36 5.44 11.79
CA ASP A 148 3.25 4.10 12.36
C ASP A 148 1.78 3.65 12.32
N ILE A 149 1.55 2.37 12.01
CA ILE A 149 0.21 1.77 12.03
C ILE A 149 0.27 0.49 12.84
N LEU A 150 -0.28 0.54 14.05
CA LEU A 150 -0.36 -0.62 14.93
C LEU A 150 -1.63 -1.41 14.60
N LEU A 151 -1.47 -2.59 14.02
CA LEU A 151 -2.58 -3.47 13.64
C LEU A 151 -3.06 -4.29 14.83
N ASP A 152 -4.38 -4.31 15.04
CA ASP A 152 -5.08 -5.21 15.95
C ASP A 152 -5.91 -6.24 15.15
N PRO A 153 -5.46 -7.50 15.06
CA PRO A 153 -6.17 -8.56 14.35
C PRO A 153 -7.52 -8.96 14.99
N ALA A 154 -7.74 -8.66 16.28
CA ALA A 154 -8.97 -9.01 17.00
C ALA A 154 -10.11 -8.07 16.60
N THR A 155 -9.84 -6.76 16.52
CA THR A 155 -10.81 -5.74 16.11
C THR A 155 -10.77 -5.47 14.61
N VAL A 156 -9.74 -5.93 13.89
CA VAL A 156 -9.53 -5.68 12.45
C VAL A 156 -9.36 -4.18 12.20
N THR A 157 -8.62 -3.52 13.08
CA THR A 157 -8.32 -2.09 13.02
C THR A 157 -6.82 -1.84 13.02
N GLY A 158 -6.40 -0.69 12.49
CA GLY A 158 -5.03 -0.20 12.60
C GLY A 158 -5.02 1.19 13.21
N ASP A 159 -4.36 1.35 14.35
CA ASP A 159 -4.20 2.64 15.00
C ASP A 159 -3.05 3.39 14.35
N TYR A 160 -3.34 4.56 13.79
CA TYR A 160 -2.42 5.36 13.00
C TYR A 160 -1.80 6.46 13.84
N THR A 161 -0.49 6.58 13.76
CA THR A 161 0.29 7.60 14.45
C THR A 161 1.13 8.39 13.46
N LEU A 162 1.03 9.72 13.49
CA LEU A 162 1.81 10.61 12.64
C LEU A 162 2.64 11.60 13.47
N PRO A 163 3.96 11.46 13.51
CA PRO A 163 4.87 12.48 14.02
C PRO A 163 4.94 13.66 13.04
N VAL A 164 4.79 14.90 13.53
CA VAL A 164 4.93 16.10 12.71
C VAL A 164 5.74 17.16 13.45
N GLU A 165 6.78 17.67 12.79
CA GLU A 165 7.60 18.78 13.24
C GLU A 165 7.29 20.03 12.40
N PRO A 166 6.29 20.86 12.77
CA PRO A 166 5.93 22.03 11.97
C PRO A 166 7.03 23.11 11.95
N GLY A 167 7.92 23.13 12.95
CA GLY A 167 8.99 24.13 13.04
C GLY A 167 8.49 25.55 13.38
N PRO A 168 9.36 26.57 13.29
CA PRO A 168 8.95 27.94 13.57
C PRO A 168 8.02 28.48 12.49
N ARG A 169 7.02 29.25 12.91
CA ARG A 169 6.14 29.96 11.98
C ARG A 169 6.83 31.21 11.45
N GLY A 170 7.04 31.27 10.14
CA GLY A 170 7.54 32.44 9.44
C GLY A 170 6.45 33.49 9.23
N THR A 171 6.84 34.75 9.29
CA THR A 171 6.03 35.88 8.82
C THR A 171 6.85 36.66 7.80
N PHE A 172 6.24 37.04 6.67
CA PHE A 172 6.90 37.93 5.73
C PHE A 172 6.97 39.33 6.33
N ARG A 173 8.17 39.94 6.28
CA ARG A 173 8.34 41.38 6.51
C ARG A 173 8.21 42.11 5.17
N THR A 174 7.84 43.38 5.22
CA THR A 174 7.71 44.24 4.04
C THR A 174 8.99 44.21 3.22
N ILE A 175 8.87 43.88 1.92
CA ILE A 175 9.96 43.99 0.96
C ILE A 175 10.12 45.47 0.64
N THR A 176 11.30 46.04 0.87
CA THR A 176 11.67 47.42 0.49
C THR A 176 12.60 47.39 -0.70
#